data_AF-I3C6U8-F1
#
_entry.id   AF-I3C6U8-F1
#
_cell.length_a   1.000
_cell.length_b   1.000
_cell.length_c   1.000
_cell.angle_alpha   90.00
_cell.angle_beta   90.00
_cell.angle_gamma   90.00
#
_symmetry.space_group_name_H-M   'P 1'
#
loop_
_entity.id
_entity.type
_entity.pdbx_description
1 polymer ?
#
loop_
_entity_poly.entity_id
_entity_poly.type
_entity_poly.pdbx_seq_one_letter_code
_entity_poly.pdbx_strand_id
1 'polypeptide(L)'
;MKNSKLIEALNNCVAHCNYCADACLGEDDIKMMVDCIKTDRACAEVCSATAKLLAANYSDAQEMVEYCHKTCKKCADECANHDAQHCKDCAEACKKCAEACEAYLSY
;
A
#
# COMPACT_ATOMS: atom_id res chain seq x y z
N MET A 1 4.13 17.14 -12.68
CA MET A 1 4.79 15.94 -13.26
C MET A 1 3.73 15.02 -13.81
N LYS A 2 4.01 14.25 -14.87
CA LYS A 2 3.17 13.11 -15.28
C LYS A 2 3.07 12.15 -14.08
N ASN A 3 1.89 11.61 -13.78
CA ASN A 3 1.63 10.65 -12.69
C ASN A 3 1.67 11.18 -11.23
N SER A 4 1.72 12.49 -10.99
CA SER A 4 1.95 13.02 -9.62
C SER A 4 0.94 12.52 -8.57
N LYS A 5 -0.35 12.45 -8.92
CA LYS A 5 -1.41 11.97 -8.02
C LYS A 5 -1.19 10.51 -7.57
N LEU A 6 -0.81 9.64 -8.50
CA LEU A 6 -0.54 8.23 -8.18
C LEU A 6 0.73 8.11 -7.34
N ILE A 7 1.79 8.86 -7.67
CA ILE A 7 3.03 8.86 -6.89
C ILE A 7 2.80 9.33 -5.44
N GLU A 8 1.98 10.37 -5.24
CA GLU A 8 1.60 10.86 -3.91
C GLU A 8 0.85 9.79 -3.10
N ALA A 9 -0.13 9.12 -3.73
CA ALA A 9 -0.89 8.05 -3.08
C ALA A 9 0.01 6.84 -2.72
N LEU A 10 0.90 6.44 -3.62
CA LEU A 10 1.87 5.36 -3.38
C LEU A 10 2.79 5.68 -2.20
N ASN A 11 3.37 6.89 -2.16
CA ASN A 11 4.27 7.28 -1.07
C ASN A 11 3.53 7.39 0.27
N ASN A 12 2.29 7.88 0.27
CA ASN A 12 1.46 7.88 1.47
C ASN A 12 1.17 6.46 1.97
N CYS A 13 0.86 5.54 1.05
CA CYS A 13 0.65 4.12 1.34
C CYS A 13 1.91 3.49 1.95
N VAL A 14 3.09 3.75 1.37
CA VAL A 14 4.39 3.29 1.90
C VAL A 14 4.59 3.72 3.35
N ALA A 15 4.30 4.98 3.69
CA ALA A 15 4.46 5.50 5.04
C ALA A 15 3.54 4.78 6.03
N HIS A 16 2.27 4.59 5.68
CA HIS A 16 1.29 3.94 6.55
C HIS A 16 1.57 2.45 6.70
N CYS A 17 1.88 1.73 5.62
CA CYS A 17 2.20 0.30 5.67
C CYS A 17 3.45 0.03 6.54
N ASN A 18 4.51 0.83 6.39
CA ASN A 18 5.70 0.66 7.23
C ASN A 18 5.43 0.96 8.70
N TYR A 19 4.65 2.01 8.98
CA TYR A 19 4.25 2.33 10.35
C TYR A 19 3.37 1.24 10.96
N CYS A 20 2.37 0.75 10.23
CA CYS A 20 1.47 -0.30 10.65
C CYS A 20 2.22 -1.61 10.92
N ALA A 21 3.15 -1.99 10.05
CA ALA A 21 3.99 -3.17 10.25
C ALA A 21 4.83 -3.10 11.53
N ASP A 22 5.38 -1.92 11.86
CA ASP A 22 6.16 -1.71 13.09
C ASP A 22 5.25 -1.67 14.33
N ALA A 23 4.14 -0.95 14.26
CA ALA A 23 3.17 -0.85 15.33
C ALA A 23 2.55 -2.22 15.69
N CYS A 24 2.25 -3.05 14.68
CA CYS A 24 1.79 -4.43 14.86
C CYS A 24 2.75 -5.31 15.66
N LEU A 25 4.07 -5.03 15.66
CA LEU A 25 5.04 -5.77 16.47
C LEU A 25 4.92 -5.47 17.97
N GLY A 26 4.28 -4.35 18.33
CA GLY A 26 4.05 -3.92 19.70
C GLY A 26 2.69 -4.33 20.28
N GLU A 27 1.82 -4.99 19.49
CA GLU A 27 0.50 -5.44 19.94
C GLU A 27 0.58 -6.65 20.88
N ASP A 28 -0.34 -6.73 21.84
CA ASP A 28 -0.37 -7.79 22.87
C ASP A 28 -0.50 -9.20 22.27
N ASP A 29 -1.29 -9.36 21.20
CA ASP A 29 -1.43 -10.61 20.45
C ASP A 29 -0.78 -10.51 19.06
N ILE A 30 0.56 -10.46 19.06
CA ILE A 30 1.37 -10.46 17.83
C ILE A 30 1.07 -11.64 16.88
N LYS A 31 0.56 -12.77 17.39
CA LYS A 31 0.25 -13.93 16.54
C LYS A 31 -0.90 -13.62 15.58
N MET A 32 -1.86 -12.81 16.03
CA MET A 32 -2.96 -12.32 15.21
C MET A 32 -2.50 -11.27 14.18
N MET A 33 -1.35 -10.64 14.40
CA MET A 33 -0.81 -9.60 13.50
C MET A 33 0.15 -10.13 12.43
N VAL A 34 0.50 -11.42 12.44
CA VAL A 34 1.52 -11.99 11.55
C VAL A 34 1.22 -11.73 10.07
N ASP A 35 -0.03 -11.92 9.66
CA ASP A 35 -0.43 -11.76 8.26
C ASP A 35 -0.57 -10.28 7.88
N CYS A 36 -0.99 -9.42 8.81
CA CYS A 36 -0.94 -7.96 8.66
C CYS A 36 0.49 -7.49 8.41
N ILE A 37 1.44 -7.81 9.30
CA ILE A 37 2.86 -7.41 9.19
C ILE A 37 3.46 -7.85 7.85
N LYS A 38 3.21 -9.09 7.43
CA LYS A 38 3.72 -9.60 6.15
C LYS A 38 3.12 -8.85 4.96
N THR A 39 1.82 -8.58 5.02
CA THR A 39 1.10 -7.93 3.93
C THR A 39 1.46 -6.44 3.83
N ASP A 40 1.58 -5.76 4.96
CA ASP A 40 2.03 -4.36 5.06
C ASP A 40 3.42 -4.18 4.45
N ARG A 41 4.38 -5.03 4.84
CA ARG A 41 5.76 -4.98 4.30
C ARG A 41 5.80 -5.23 2.80
N ALA A 42 5.02 -6.19 2.31
CA ALA A 42 4.91 -6.45 0.88
C ALA A 42 4.27 -5.26 0.15
N CYS A 43 3.21 -4.68 0.71
CA CYS A 43 2.53 -3.53 0.14
C CYS A 43 3.44 -2.30 0.07
N ALA A 44 4.20 -2.02 1.14
CA ALA A 44 5.18 -0.94 1.17
C ALA A 44 6.25 -1.11 0.09
N GLU A 45 6.81 -2.31 -0.09
CA GLU A 45 7.84 -2.53 -1.11
C GLU A 45 7.29 -2.38 -2.53
N VAL A 46 6.11 -2.97 -2.80
CA VAL A 46 5.45 -2.85 -4.10
C VAL A 46 5.10 -1.41 -4.42
N CYS A 47 4.55 -0.65 -3.46
CA CYS A 47 4.22 0.76 -3.66
C CYS A 47 5.47 1.61 -3.91
N SER A 48 6.55 1.36 -3.14
CA SER A 48 7.84 2.04 -3.29
C SER A 48 8.46 1.80 -4.67
N ALA A 49 8.50 0.54 -5.11
CA ALA A 49 9.02 0.19 -6.43
C ALA A 49 8.18 0.82 -7.56
N THR A 50 6.85 0.78 -7.44
CA THR A 50 5.93 1.39 -8.40
C THR A 50 6.15 2.91 -8.49
N ALA A 51 6.24 3.60 -7.35
CA ALA A 51 6.46 5.05 -7.30
C ALA A 51 7.78 5.44 -7.99
N LYS A 52 8.86 4.68 -7.78
CA LYS A 52 10.16 4.91 -8.42
C LYS A 52 10.10 4.75 -9.93
N LEU A 53 9.43 3.70 -10.44
CA LEU A 53 9.27 3.48 -11.88
C LEU A 53 8.46 4.59 -12.55
N LEU A 54 7.36 5.03 -11.91
CA LEU A 54 6.54 6.12 -12.41
C LEU A 54 7.28 7.46 -12.39
N ALA A 55 8.06 7.74 -11.34
CA ALA A 55 8.88 8.94 -11.24
C ALA A 55 9.98 8.97 -12.32
N ALA A 56 10.53 7.81 -12.68
CA ALA A 56 11.48 7.65 -13.77
C ALA A 56 10.85 7.71 -15.18
N ASN A 57 9.51 7.87 -15.28
CA ASN A 57 8.76 7.76 -16.53
C ASN A 57 9.07 6.48 -17.32
N TYR A 58 9.27 5.35 -16.63
CA TYR A 58 9.49 4.07 -17.29
C TYR A 58 8.26 3.70 -18.14
N SER A 59 8.49 3.35 -19.41
CA SER A 59 7.43 3.20 -20.41
C SER A 59 6.51 1.99 -20.18
N ASP A 60 6.97 1.01 -19.41
CA ASP A 60 6.30 -0.28 -19.21
C ASP A 60 6.01 -0.54 -17.72
N ALA A 61 5.29 0.39 -17.10
CA ALA A 61 4.94 0.33 -15.68
C ALA A 61 3.53 -0.23 -15.41
N GLN A 62 2.74 -0.54 -16.44
CA GLN A 62 1.33 -0.87 -16.31
C GLN A 62 1.11 -2.16 -15.50
N GLU A 63 1.81 -3.24 -15.84
CA GLU A 63 1.72 -4.51 -15.09
C GLU A 63 2.13 -4.35 -13.62
N MET A 64 3.10 -3.47 -13.34
CA MET A 64 3.50 -3.16 -11.98
C MET A 64 2.40 -2.39 -11.22
N VAL A 65 1.71 -1.46 -11.88
CA VAL A 65 0.57 -0.75 -11.28
C VAL A 65 -0.61 -1.69 -11.03
N GLU A 66 -0.86 -2.66 -11.91
CA GLU A 66 -1.87 -3.71 -11.70
C GLU A 66 -1.54 -4.59 -10.47
N TYR A 67 -0.28 -5.00 -10.34
CA TYR A 67 0.16 -5.75 -9.18
C TYR A 67 0.10 -4.92 -7.89
N CYS A 68 0.45 -3.63 -7.97
CA CYS A 68 0.32 -2.68 -6.87
C CYS A 68 -1.14 -2.52 -6.44
N HIS A 69 -2.07 -2.32 -7.38
CA HIS A 69 -3.51 -2.26 -7.13
C HIS A 69 -4.00 -3.49 -6.35
N LYS A 70 -3.68 -4.70 -6.84
CA LYS A 70 -4.05 -5.96 -6.18
C LYS A 70 -3.47 -6.07 -4.77
N THR A 71 -2.22 -5.65 -4.59
CA THR A 71 -1.52 -5.72 -3.29
C THR A 71 -2.10 -4.72 -2.29
N CYS A 72 -2.41 -3.50 -2.72
CA CYS A 72 -3.07 -2.48 -1.90
C CYS A 72 -4.45 -2.96 -1.42
N LYS A 73 -5.26 -3.58 -2.30
CA LYS A 73 -6.56 -4.16 -1.89
C LYS A 73 -6.39 -5.24 -0.84
N LYS A 74 -5.46 -6.17 -1.03
CA LYS A 74 -5.17 -7.22 -0.05
C LYS A 74 -4.74 -6.65 1.30
N CYS A 75 -3.88 -5.63 1.29
CA CYS A 75 -3.41 -4.97 2.50
C CYS A 75 -4.54 -4.22 3.21
N ALA A 76 -5.39 -3.51 2.46
CA ALA A 76 -6.57 -2.85 3.01
C ALA A 76 -7.54 -3.83 3.66
N ASP A 77 -7.81 -4.97 3.02
CA ASP A 77 -8.72 -5.99 3.53
C ASP A 77 -8.16 -6.66 4.79
N GLU A 78 -6.85 -6.93 4.83
CA GLU A 78 -6.18 -7.51 6.00
C GLU A 78 -6.18 -6.52 7.18
N CYS A 79 -5.74 -5.28 6.96
CA CYS A 79 -5.72 -4.24 7.99
C CYS A 79 -7.12 -3.96 8.57
N ALA A 80 -8.18 -4.05 7.75
CA ALA A 80 -9.55 -3.81 8.19
C ALA A 80 -10.10 -4.87 9.16
N ASN A 81 -9.41 -6.01 9.32
CA ASN A 81 -9.76 -7.04 10.31
C ASN A 81 -9.35 -6.67 11.74
N HIS A 82 -8.55 -5.60 11.91
CA HIS A 82 -7.95 -5.23 13.18
C HIS A 82 -8.51 -3.91 13.71
N ASP A 83 -8.79 -3.86 15.01
CA ASP A 83 -9.42 -2.68 15.64
C ASP A 83 -8.45 -1.55 15.98
N ALA A 84 -7.14 -1.82 15.92
CA ALA A 84 -6.10 -0.84 16.22
C ALA A 84 -6.16 0.35 15.25
N GLN A 85 -5.91 1.56 15.77
CA GLN A 85 -6.00 2.78 14.97
C GLN A 85 -5.00 2.79 13.82
N HIS A 86 -3.78 2.30 14.04
CA HIS A 86 -2.75 2.22 12.99
C HIS A 86 -3.17 1.31 11.83
N CYS A 87 -3.86 0.19 12.11
CA CYS A 87 -4.44 -0.67 11.08
C CYS A 87 -5.57 0.02 10.31
N LYS A 88 -6.44 0.77 11.00
CA LYS A 88 -7.54 1.53 10.35
C LYS A 88 -7.00 2.60 9.40
N ASP A 89 -5.98 3.33 9.83
CA ASP A 89 -5.32 4.36 9.02
C ASP A 89 -4.59 3.72 7.82
N CYS A 90 -3.91 2.58 8.03
CA CYS A 90 -3.29 1.81 6.96
C CYS A 90 -4.32 1.31 5.93
N ALA A 91 -5.45 0.77 6.39
CA ALA A 91 -6.52 0.30 5.51
C ALA A 91 -7.07 1.43 4.63
N GLU A 92 -7.26 2.63 5.19
CA GLU A 92 -7.70 3.79 4.42
C GLU A 92 -6.66 4.25 3.39
N ALA A 93 -5.38 4.31 3.78
CA ALA A 93 -4.28 4.67 2.89
C ALA A 93 -4.16 3.68 1.72
N CYS A 94 -4.25 2.38 2.00
CA CYS A 94 -4.24 1.32 1.01
C CYS A 94 -5.43 1.39 0.04
N LYS A 95 -6.65 1.69 0.54
CA LYS A 95 -7.83 1.91 -0.33
C LYS A 95 -7.63 3.07 -1.28
N LYS A 96 -7.20 4.23 -0.79
CA LYS A 96 -6.91 5.40 -1.63
C LYS A 96 -5.82 5.13 -2.67
N CYS A 97 -4.81 4.34 -2.29
CA CYS A 97 -3.76 3.92 -3.23
C CYS A 97 -4.30 2.99 -4.31
N ALA A 98 -5.15 2.02 -3.94
CA ALA A 98 -5.81 1.13 -4.89
C ALA A 98 -6.68 1.89 -5.90
N GLU A 99 -7.48 2.84 -5.44
CA GLU A 99 -8.30 3.73 -6.29
C GLU A 99 -7.45 4.56 -7.25
N ALA A 100 -6.30 5.08 -6.78
CA ALA A 100 -5.38 5.83 -7.62
C ALA A 100 -4.73 4.93 -8.70
N CYS A 101 -4.38 3.68 -8.35
CA CYS A 101 -3.87 2.72 -9.32
C CYS A 101 -4.93 2.38 -10.37
N GLU A 102 -6.18 2.11 -9.98
CA GLU A 102 -7.29 1.86 -10.89
C GLU A 102 -7.54 3.04 -11.84
N ALA A 103 -7.52 4.27 -11.31
CA ALA A 103 -7.64 5.48 -12.10
C ALA A 103 -6.52 5.61 -13.15
N TYR A 104 -5.29 5.22 -12.82
CA TYR A 104 -4.17 5.22 -13.77
C TYR A 104 -4.34 4.19 -14.88
N LEU A 105 -4.83 2.99 -14.56
CA LEU A 105 -5.00 1.88 -15.50
C LEU A 105 -6.19 2.06 -16.46
N SER A 106 -7.10 2.98 -16.16
CA SER A 106 -8.30 3.25 -16.95
C SER A 106 -8.08 4.23 -18.11
N TYR A 107 -6.85 4.70 -18.32
CA TYR A 107 -6.44 5.60 -19.42
C TYR A 107 -5.69 4.85 -20.51
#